data_AF-A0A534NZP8-F1
#
_entry.id   AF-A0A534NZP8-F1
#
_cell.length_a   1.000
_cell.length_b   1.000
_cell.length_c   1.000
_cell.angle_alpha   90.00
_cell.angle_beta   90.00
_cell.angle_gamma   90.00
#
_symmetry.space_group_name_H-M   'P 1'
#
loop_
_entity.id
_entity.type
_entity.pdbx_description
1 polymer ?
#
loop_
_entity_poly.entity_id
_entity_poly.type
_entity_poly.pdbx_seq_one_letter_code
_entity_poly.pdbx_strand_id
1 'polypeptide(L)'
;MKESVDLGFWSVIASVLLAVMKFFHRVVPPHNWGISIILLTLTVKVLTFPLQHKSMKSMQEMQRLQPQIEELKKKYAGDQQRMNVEQMKLFKEHGVNPMGSCLPMLIQMPVWLALYTALQVSVDLYNSVFIPGWLEDLTAKDPYYVLPVAMGITMLLTQVLTPTPMSQPG
;
A
#
# COMPACT_ATOMS: atom_id res chain seq x y z
N MET A 1 -23.33 13.78 11.17
CA MET A 1 -22.29 14.41 12.03
C MET A 1 -22.28 13.65 13.35
N LYS A 2 -21.11 13.25 13.87
CA LYS A 2 -20.88 12.51 15.14
C LYS A 2 -21.02 10.98 15.13
N GLU A 3 -20.27 10.34 14.24
CA GLU A 3 -19.47 9.18 14.67
C GLU A 3 -18.12 9.31 13.97
N SER A 4 -17.46 10.41 14.28
CA SER A 4 -16.06 10.61 13.98
C SER A 4 -15.31 9.54 14.74
N VAL A 5 -14.95 8.47 14.03
CA VAL A 5 -13.87 7.54 14.33
C VAL A 5 -12.91 8.20 15.35
N ASP A 6 -13.01 7.75 16.61
CA ASP A 6 -12.22 8.25 17.75
C ASP A 6 -10.75 7.82 17.61
N LEU A 7 -10.10 8.42 16.62
CA LEU A 7 -8.68 8.28 16.33
C LEU A 7 -8.18 9.72 16.13
N GLY A 8 -7.95 10.47 17.23
CA GLY A 8 -7.72 11.93 17.20
C GLY A 8 -6.88 12.47 16.03
N PHE A 9 -5.65 11.98 15.84
CA PHE A 9 -4.78 12.34 14.71
C PHE A 9 -5.31 11.89 13.34
N TRP A 10 -5.91 10.70 13.31
CA TRP A 10 -6.42 10.08 12.10
C TRP A 10 -7.67 10.79 11.57
N SER A 11 -8.48 11.39 12.43
CA SER A 11 -9.64 12.20 12.05
C SER A 11 -9.23 13.43 11.22
N VAL A 12 -8.12 14.06 11.57
CA VAL A 12 -7.55 15.18 10.80
C VAL A 12 -7.12 14.69 9.41
N ILE A 13 -6.39 13.58 9.34
CA ILE A 13 -5.96 12.99 8.05
C ILE A 13 -7.19 12.62 7.21
N ALA A 14 -8.15 11.91 7.78
CA ALA A 14 -9.36 11.49 7.10
C ALA A 14 -10.18 12.68 6.58
N SER A 15 -10.34 13.75 7.38
CA SER A 15 -11.06 14.95 6.96
C SER A 15 -10.37 15.67 5.79
N VAL A 16 -9.03 15.74 5.78
CA VAL A 16 -8.26 16.30 4.67
C VAL A 16 -8.40 15.44 3.41
N LEU A 17 -8.26 14.11 3.53
CA LEU A 17 -8.43 13.18 2.40
C LEU A 17 -9.86 13.25 1.82
N LEU A 18 -10.88 13.36 2.66
CA LEU A 18 -12.27 13.53 2.22
C LEU A 18 -12.48 14.88 1.51
N ALA A 19 -11.87 15.95 2.00
CA ALA A 19 -11.96 17.26 1.35
C ALA A 19 -11.35 17.22 -0.06
N VAL A 20 -10.18 16.59 -0.20
CA VAL A 20 -9.52 16.38 -1.49
C VAL A 20 -10.35 15.49 -2.41
N MET A 21 -10.94 14.43 -1.89
CA MET A 21 -11.80 13.54 -2.68
C MET A 21 -13.07 14.24 -3.17
N LYS A 22 -13.74 15.01 -2.30
CA LYS A 22 -14.91 15.83 -2.69
C LYS A 22 -14.52 16.92 -3.69
N PHE A 23 -13.30 17.45 -3.59
CA PHE A 23 -12.76 18.39 -4.57
C PHE A 23 -12.60 17.72 -5.94
N PHE A 24 -11.97 16.55 -6.03
CA PHE A 24 -11.87 15.81 -7.30
C PHE A 24 -13.25 15.46 -7.88
N HIS A 25 -14.19 15.03 -7.04
CA HIS A 25 -15.56 14.74 -7.46
C HIS A 25 -16.30 15.94 -8.07
N ARG A 26 -16.04 17.15 -7.55
CA ARG A 26 -16.65 18.40 -8.06
C ARG A 26 -15.98 18.92 -9.32
N VAL A 27 -14.67 18.70 -9.47
CA VAL A 27 -13.88 19.26 -10.58
C VAL A 27 -13.90 18.36 -11.82
N VAL A 28 -14.15 17.05 -11.66
CA VAL A 28 -14.11 16.07 -12.75
C VAL A 28 -15.53 15.71 -13.21
N PRO A 29 -16.03 16.28 -14.32
CA PRO A 29 -17.21 15.75 -15.00
C PRO A 29 -16.85 14.35 -15.54
N PRO A 30 -17.62 13.28 -15.25
CA PRO A 30 -19.08 13.20 -15.02
C PRO A 30 -19.55 13.06 -13.55
N HIS A 31 -18.80 13.58 -12.55
CA HIS A 31 -19.12 13.41 -11.13
C HIS A 31 -19.22 11.92 -10.72
N ASN A 32 -18.21 11.15 -11.12
CA ASN A 32 -18.12 9.74 -10.79
C ASN A 32 -17.20 9.54 -9.58
N TRP A 33 -17.75 8.95 -8.52
CA TRP A 33 -17.04 8.68 -7.28
C TRP A 33 -15.83 7.76 -7.46
N GLY A 34 -15.92 6.75 -8.33
CA GLY A 34 -14.79 5.86 -8.54
C GLY A 34 -13.64 6.50 -9.32
N ILE A 35 -13.91 7.43 -10.24
CA ILE A 35 -12.85 8.23 -10.90
C ILE A 35 -12.15 9.12 -9.85
N SER A 36 -12.93 9.68 -8.93
CA SER A 36 -12.40 10.50 -7.82
C SER A 36 -11.50 9.68 -6.89
N ILE A 37 -11.86 8.42 -6.62
CA ILE A 37 -11.04 7.47 -5.87
C ILE A 37 -9.75 7.17 -6.63
N ILE A 38 -9.80 6.85 -7.93
CA ILE A 38 -8.60 6.62 -8.74
C ILE A 38 -7.67 7.84 -8.68
N LEU A 39 -8.19 9.04 -8.87
CA LEU A 39 -7.40 10.27 -8.82
C LEU A 39 -6.77 10.52 -7.45
N LEU A 40 -7.49 10.24 -6.37
CA LEU A 40 -6.95 10.29 -5.02
C LEU A 40 -5.78 9.30 -4.88
N THR A 41 -5.94 8.06 -5.32
CA THR A 41 -4.86 7.06 -5.27
C THR A 41 -3.66 7.45 -6.14
N LEU A 42 -3.88 8.05 -7.32
CA LEU A 42 -2.80 8.54 -8.18
C LEU A 42 -2.06 9.70 -7.53
N THR A 43 -2.77 10.64 -6.91
CA THR A 43 -2.15 11.77 -6.18
C THR A 43 -1.27 11.26 -5.05
N VAL A 44 -1.77 10.33 -4.23
CA VAL A 44 -0.98 9.71 -3.15
C VAL A 44 0.21 8.94 -3.73
N LYS A 45 0.04 8.19 -4.82
CA LYS A 45 1.14 7.49 -5.50
C LYS A 45 2.20 8.44 -6.03
N VAL A 46 1.83 9.58 -6.60
CA VAL A 46 2.79 10.58 -7.10
C VAL A 46 3.55 11.24 -5.95
N LEU A 47 2.86 11.61 -4.87
CA LEU A 47 3.51 12.18 -3.68
C LEU A 47 4.46 11.18 -3.01
N THR A 48 4.10 9.91 -3.00
CA THR A 48 4.91 8.84 -2.40
C THR A 48 5.90 8.22 -3.38
N PHE A 49 5.85 8.55 -4.68
CA PHE A 49 6.75 8.04 -5.71
C PHE A 49 8.24 8.16 -5.39
N PRO A 50 8.78 9.33 -4.96
CA PRO A 50 10.21 9.43 -4.64
C PRO A 50 10.60 8.52 -3.47
N LEU A 51 9.68 8.31 -2.53
CA LEU A 51 9.87 7.47 -1.37
C LEU A 51 9.74 5.98 -1.74
N GLN A 52 8.79 5.62 -2.60
CA GLN A 52 8.66 4.29 -3.19
C GLN A 52 9.92 3.93 -3.99
N HIS A 53 10.48 4.87 -4.76
CA HIS A 53 11.72 4.67 -5.51
C HIS A 53 12.91 4.39 -4.59
N LYS A 54 13.03 5.12 -3.46
CA LYS A 54 14.04 4.85 -2.44
C LYS A 54 13.85 3.47 -1.78
N SER A 55 12.61 3.08 -1.49
CA SER A 55 12.28 1.75 -0.95
C SER A 55 12.67 0.63 -1.91
N MET A 56 12.37 0.78 -3.20
CA MET A 56 12.75 -0.17 -4.26
C MET A 56 14.27 -0.31 -4.38
N LYS A 57 15.01 0.80 -4.34
CA LYS A 57 16.48 0.77 -4.34
C LYS A 57 17.03 0.02 -3.12
N SER A 58 16.49 0.27 -1.93
CA SER A 58 16.88 -0.44 -0.71
C SER A 58 16.60 -1.95 -0.80
N MET A 59 15.53 -2.35 -1.49
CA MET A 59 15.18 -3.75 -1.69
C MET A 59 16.17 -4.48 -2.61
N GLN A 60 16.64 -3.82 -3.67
CA GLN A 60 17.67 -4.37 -4.55
C GLN A 60 19.01 -4.54 -3.82
N GLU A 61 19.41 -3.57 -2.99
CA GLU A 61 20.64 -3.72 -2.18
C GLU A 61 20.49 -4.84 -1.12
N MET A 62 19.32 -5.02 -0.51
CA MET A 62 19.06 -6.17 0.37
C MET A 62 19.26 -7.51 -0.34
N GLN A 63 18.90 -7.60 -1.62
CA GLN A 63 19.09 -8.83 -2.40
C GLN A 63 20.56 -9.12 -2.69
N ARG A 64 21.36 -8.09 -2.93
CA ARG A 64 22.82 -8.25 -3.07
C ARG A 64 23.48 -8.74 -1.78
N LEU A 65 22.89 -8.41 -0.62
CA LEU A 65 23.38 -8.84 0.68
C LEU A 65 22.92 -10.25 1.09
N GLN A 66 21.94 -10.85 0.42
CA GLN A 66 21.46 -12.21 0.73
C GLN A 66 22.58 -13.26 0.90
N PRO A 67 23.57 -13.38 -0.01
CA PRO A 67 24.65 -14.37 0.17
C PRO A 67 25.45 -14.14 1.46
N GLN A 68 25.75 -12.89 1.80
CA GLN A 68 26.48 -12.54 3.02
C GLN A 68 25.66 -12.82 4.29
N ILE A 69 24.34 -12.59 4.23
CA ILE A 69 23.42 -12.93 5.32
C ILE A 69 23.37 -14.45 5.51
N GLU A 70 23.40 -15.23 4.44
CA GLU A 70 23.40 -16.69 4.51
C GLU A 70 24.71 -17.26 5.07
N GLU A 71 25.86 -16.67 4.74
CA GLU A 71 27.13 -16.98 5.40
C GLU A 71 27.09 -16.65 6.90
N LEU A 72 26.52 -15.50 7.27
CA LEU A 72 26.33 -15.11 8.67
C LEU A 72 25.47 -16.13 9.43
N LYS A 73 24.38 -16.59 8.81
CA LYS A 73 23.50 -17.63 9.36
C LYS A 73 24.26 -18.93 9.59
N LYS A 74 25.07 -19.37 8.62
CA LYS A 74 25.91 -20.58 8.76
C LYS A 74 26.93 -20.43 9.88
N LYS A 75 27.54 -19.25 10.01
CA LYS A 75 28.55 -18.94 11.03
C LYS A 75 27.97 -18.86 12.46
N TYR A 76 26.74 -18.38 12.60
CA TYR A 76 26.08 -18.15 13.89
C TYR A 76 24.81 -19.00 14.09
N ALA A 77 24.74 -20.18 13.47
CA ALA A 77 23.55 -21.06 13.49
C ALA A 77 23.06 -21.49 14.90
N GLY A 78 23.89 -21.32 15.93
CA GLY A 78 23.54 -21.59 17.34
C GLY A 78 23.34 -20.36 18.23
N ASP A 79 23.53 -19.14 17.71
CA ASP A 79 23.43 -17.91 18.50
C ASP A 79 22.64 -16.83 17.73
N GLN A 80 21.31 -16.91 17.88
CA GLN A 80 20.36 -15.98 17.26
C GLN A 80 20.58 -14.53 17.68
N GLN A 81 21.06 -14.28 18.90
CA GLN A 81 21.32 -12.93 19.39
C GLN A 81 22.52 -12.33 18.66
N ARG A 82 23.65 -13.05 18.60
CA ARG A 82 24.82 -12.64 17.80
C ARG A 82 24.47 -12.47 16.34
N MET A 83 23.69 -13.39 15.76
CA MET A 83 23.25 -13.31 14.37
C MET A 83 22.50 -12.01 14.08
N ASN A 84 21.52 -11.64 14.91
CA ASN A 84 20.75 -10.40 14.73
C ASN A 84 21.61 -9.14 14.82
N VAL A 85 22.59 -9.13 15.72
CA VAL A 85 23.51 -7.99 15.90
C VAL A 85 24.43 -7.83 14.71
N GLU A 86 25.07 -8.91 14.25
CA GLU A 86 25.97 -8.89 13.09
C GLU A 86 25.18 -8.59 11.81
N GLN A 87 23.97 -9.13 11.67
CA GLN A 87 23.10 -8.83 10.53
C GLN A 87 22.71 -7.35 10.47
N MET A 88 22.38 -6.74 11.62
CA MET A 88 22.09 -5.31 11.69
C MET A 88 23.33 -4.46 11.40
N LYS A 89 24.52 -4.91 11.84
CA LYS A 89 25.78 -4.25 11.54
C LYS A 89 26.08 -4.28 10.04
N LEU A 90 25.87 -5.43 9.39
CA LEU A 90 26.01 -5.60 7.96
C LEU A 90 25.09 -4.66 7.17
N PHE A 91 23.82 -4.54 7.59
CA PHE A 91 22.87 -3.59 6.99
C PHE A 91 23.31 -2.14 7.14
N LYS A 92 23.85 -1.76 8.30
CA LYS A 92 24.38 -0.40 8.53
C LYS A 92 25.61 -0.10 7.68
N GLU A 93 26.55 -1.05 7.57
CA GLU A 93 27.77 -0.90 6.76
C GLU A 93 27.44 -0.67 5.28
N HIS A 94 26.40 -1.33 4.78
CA HIS A 94 25.95 -1.19 3.38
C HIS A 94 24.87 -0.10 3.19
N GLY A 95 24.51 0.64 4.25
CA GLY A 95 23.53 1.74 4.17
C GLY A 95 22.11 1.29 3.81
N VAL A 96 21.76 0.04 4.09
CA VAL A 96 20.47 -0.56 3.73
C VAL A 96 19.51 -0.47 4.90
N ASN A 97 18.29 0.03 4.66
CA ASN A 97 17.27 0.15 5.72
C ASN A 97 16.22 -0.96 5.61
N PRO A 98 16.19 -1.95 6.52
CA PRO A 98 15.22 -3.04 6.47
C PRO A 98 13.76 -2.55 6.65
N MET A 99 13.56 -1.37 7.27
CA MET A 99 12.25 -0.75 7.41
C MET A 99 11.72 -0.13 6.10
N GLY A 100 12.55 -0.02 5.05
CA GLY A 100 12.08 0.41 3.73
C GLY A 100 10.98 -0.51 3.18
N SER A 101 10.94 -1.78 3.61
CA SER A 101 9.98 -2.78 3.16
C SER A 101 8.59 -2.67 3.79
N CYS A 102 8.44 -2.09 4.99
CA CYS A 102 7.12 -1.91 5.62
C CYS A 102 6.45 -0.58 5.22
N LEU A 103 7.19 0.28 4.54
CA LEU A 103 6.76 1.60 4.11
C LEU A 103 5.53 1.61 3.18
N PRO A 104 5.37 0.65 2.24
CA PRO A 104 4.15 0.57 1.42
C PRO A 104 2.89 0.33 2.26
N MET A 105 2.97 -0.45 3.34
CA MET A 105 1.83 -0.70 4.22
C MET A 105 1.42 0.56 4.98
N LEU A 106 2.40 1.34 5.47
CA LEU A 106 2.13 2.60 6.17
C LEU A 106 1.46 3.63 5.26
N ILE A 107 1.83 3.67 3.97
CA ILE A 107 1.20 4.54 2.97
C ILE A 107 -0.21 4.05 2.59
N GLN A 108 -0.44 2.75 2.62
CA GLN A 108 -1.74 2.17 2.28
C GLN A 108 -2.81 2.48 3.34
N MET A 109 -2.43 2.55 4.62
CA MET A 109 -3.35 2.82 5.73
C MET A 109 -4.17 4.12 5.53
N PRO A 110 -3.57 5.29 5.20
CA PRO A 110 -4.32 6.52 4.86
C PRO A 110 -5.32 6.36 3.73
N VAL A 111 -4.94 5.63 2.67
CA VAL A 111 -5.81 5.41 1.50
C VAL A 111 -7.00 4.54 1.88
N TRP A 112 -6.77 3.48 2.66
CA TRP A 112 -7.83 2.57 3.10
C TRP A 112 -8.87 3.28 3.97
N LEU A 113 -8.42 4.15 4.89
CA LEU A 113 -9.35 4.90 5.73
C LEU A 113 -10.07 6.00 4.97
N ALA A 114 -9.43 6.66 4.00
CA ALA A 114 -10.13 7.58 3.11
C ALA A 114 -11.24 6.86 2.33
N LEU A 115 -10.98 5.66 1.79
CA LEU A 115 -11.97 4.85 1.10
C LEU A 115 -13.09 4.38 2.04
N TYR A 116 -12.75 3.85 3.22
CA TYR A 116 -13.73 3.39 4.20
C TYR A 116 -14.66 4.51 4.66
N THR A 117 -14.11 5.69 4.97
CA THR A 117 -14.91 6.84 5.35
C THR A 117 -15.70 7.40 4.16
N ALA A 118 -15.17 7.34 2.94
CA ALA A 118 -15.92 7.72 1.74
C ALA A 118 -17.18 6.88 1.54
N LEU A 119 -17.06 5.55 1.71
CA LEU A 119 -18.16 4.60 1.62
C LEU A 119 -19.21 4.81 2.72
N GLN A 120 -18.79 5.19 3.93
CA GLN A 120 -19.71 5.44 5.04
C GLN A 120 -20.40 6.82 5.02
N VAL A 121 -19.69 7.86 4.60
CA VAL A 121 -20.19 9.25 4.67
C VAL A 121 -21.07 9.59 3.46
N SER A 122 -20.86 8.92 2.33
CA SER A 122 -21.54 9.27 1.10
C SER A 122 -22.74 8.36 0.90
N VAL A 123 -23.90 8.81 1.37
CA VAL A 123 -25.20 8.26 0.98
C VAL A 123 -25.37 8.32 -0.56
N ASP A 124 -24.62 9.20 -1.23
CA ASP A 124 -24.52 9.33 -2.70
C ASP A 124 -23.62 8.28 -3.40
N LEU A 125 -22.79 7.51 -2.67
CA LEU A 125 -22.06 6.37 -3.26
C LEU A 125 -22.98 5.15 -3.41
N TYR A 126 -24.06 5.09 -2.63
CA TYR A 126 -25.11 4.08 -2.73
C TYR A 126 -25.82 4.25 -4.08
N ASN A 127 -25.70 3.27 -4.99
CA ASN A 127 -26.07 3.34 -6.43
C ASN A 127 -25.17 4.20 -7.33
N SER A 128 -23.91 4.49 -6.93
CA SER A 128 -22.98 5.16 -7.84
C SER A 128 -22.39 4.17 -8.85
N VAL A 129 -22.79 4.32 -10.11
CA VAL A 129 -22.31 3.50 -11.23
C VAL A 129 -20.86 3.87 -11.55
N PHE A 130 -19.94 2.92 -11.39
CA PHE A 130 -18.54 3.11 -11.74
C PHE A 130 -18.28 2.84 -13.21
N ILE A 131 -18.73 1.68 -13.69
CA ILE A 131 -18.68 1.27 -15.10
C ILE A 131 -20.09 0.80 -15.49
N PRO A 132 -20.81 1.53 -16.36
CA PRO A 132 -22.15 1.13 -16.79
C PRO A 132 -22.13 -0.29 -17.39
N GLY A 133 -22.92 -1.21 -16.83
CA GLY A 133 -23.06 -2.59 -17.31
C GLY A 133 -22.07 -3.63 -16.76
N TRP A 134 -21.12 -3.25 -15.91
CA TRP A 134 -20.23 -4.21 -15.22
C TRP A 134 -20.15 -3.94 -13.72
N LEU A 135 -20.13 -2.67 -13.31
CA LEU A 135 -20.05 -2.27 -11.90
C LEU A 135 -21.03 -1.13 -11.60
N GLU A 136 -22.28 -1.52 -11.34
CA GLU A 136 -23.41 -0.61 -11.12
C GLU A 136 -23.49 -0.09 -9.68
N ASP A 137 -22.81 -0.75 -8.74
CA ASP A 137 -22.69 -0.30 -7.35
C ASP A 137 -21.27 -0.56 -6.83
N LEU A 138 -20.56 0.52 -6.50
CA LEU A 138 -19.22 0.50 -5.89
C LEU A 138 -19.19 -0.10 -4.48
N THR A 139 -20.35 -0.15 -3.83
CA THR A 139 -20.54 -0.66 -2.46
C THR A 139 -20.85 -2.16 -2.45
N ALA A 140 -21.28 -2.72 -3.59
CA ALA A 140 -21.62 -4.12 -3.74
C ALA A 140 -20.42 -4.96 -4.19
N LYS A 141 -20.52 -6.28 -3.97
CA LYS A 141 -19.56 -7.25 -4.48
C LYS A 141 -19.60 -7.26 -6.01
N ASP A 142 -18.43 -7.35 -6.66
CA ASP A 142 -18.34 -7.55 -8.12
C ASP A 142 -19.17 -8.78 -8.55
N PRO A 143 -20.26 -8.61 -9.34
CA PRO A 143 -21.14 -9.70 -9.75
C PRO A 143 -20.44 -10.77 -10.59
N TYR A 144 -19.40 -10.39 -11.33
CA TYR A 144 -18.70 -11.26 -12.28
C TYR A 144 -17.32 -11.72 -11.78
N TYR A 145 -16.89 -11.29 -10.59
CA TYR A 145 -15.60 -11.62 -9.96
C TYR A 145 -14.37 -11.33 -10.84
N VAL A 146 -14.52 -10.50 -11.87
CA VAL A 146 -13.44 -10.18 -12.81
C VAL A 146 -12.36 -9.35 -12.09
N LEU A 147 -12.74 -8.45 -11.18
CA LEU A 147 -11.79 -7.67 -10.38
C LEU A 147 -10.90 -8.54 -9.48
N PRO A 148 -11.42 -9.45 -8.64
CA PRO A 148 -10.59 -10.40 -7.88
C PRO A 148 -9.64 -11.23 -8.75
N VAL A 149 -10.12 -11.73 -9.90
CA VAL A 149 -9.29 -12.53 -10.82
C VAL A 149 -8.18 -11.67 -11.42
N ALA A 150 -8.50 -10.46 -11.89
CA ALA A 150 -7.53 -9.51 -12.41
C ALA A 150 -6.50 -9.10 -11.34
N MET A 151 -6.93 -8.89 -10.09
CA MET A 151 -6.03 -8.62 -8.96
C MET A 151 -5.12 -9.82 -8.69
N GLY A 152 -5.65 -11.05 -8.74
CA GLY A 152 -4.87 -12.27 -8.59
C GLY A 152 -3.79 -12.41 -9.67
N ILE A 153 -4.16 -12.20 -10.95
CA ILE A 153 -3.21 -12.21 -12.07
C ILE A 153 -2.16 -11.11 -11.89
N THR A 154 -2.58 -9.89 -11.52
CA THR A 154 -1.66 -8.77 -11.28
C THR A 154 -0.71 -9.08 -10.14
N MET A 155 -1.18 -9.75 -9.08
CA MET A 155 -0.35 -10.15 -7.95
C MET A 155 0.68 -11.21 -8.36
N LEU A 156 0.29 -12.21 -9.17
CA LEU A 156 1.24 -13.19 -9.71
C LEU A 156 2.30 -12.52 -10.61
N LEU A 157 1.87 -11.63 -11.50
CA LEU A 157 2.80 -10.86 -12.34
C LEU A 157 3.73 -10.00 -11.48
N THR A 158 3.18 -9.33 -10.47
CA THR A 158 3.98 -8.52 -9.54
C THR A 158 4.97 -9.40 -8.79
N GLN A 159 4.58 -10.59 -8.30
CA GLN A 159 5.49 -11.53 -7.63
C GLN A 159 6.63 -12.02 -8.53
N VAL A 160 6.37 -12.20 -9.83
CA VAL A 160 7.41 -12.59 -10.80
C VAL A 160 8.35 -11.41 -11.12
N LEU A 161 7.83 -10.19 -11.17
CA LEU A 161 8.59 -8.98 -11.50
C LEU A 161 9.30 -8.36 -10.30
N THR A 162 8.73 -8.48 -9.10
CA THR A 162 9.34 -7.99 -7.86
C THR A 162 10.22 -9.08 -7.30
N PRO A 163 11.52 -8.82 -7.13
CA PRO A 163 12.39 -9.81 -6.57
C PRO A 163 12.00 -10.04 -5.09
N THR A 164 11.88 -11.30 -4.71
CA THR A 164 11.21 -11.71 -3.46
C THR A 164 11.83 -11.07 -2.22
N PRO A 165 11.02 -10.63 -1.24
CA PRO A 165 11.53 -10.15 0.04
C PRO A 165 12.25 -11.30 0.76
N MET A 166 13.34 -10.97 1.48
CA MET A 166 14.22 -11.89 2.20
C MET A 166 13.48 -13.13 2.71
N SER A 167 13.63 -14.26 2.01
CA SER A 167 13.24 -15.54 2.56
C SER A 167 14.14 -15.80 3.76
N GLN A 168 13.60 -15.71 4.98
CA GLN A 168 14.15 -16.49 6.07
C GLN A 168 13.86 -17.95 5.73
N PRO A 169 14.87 -18.81 5.45
CA PRO A 169 14.63 -20.24 5.52
C PRO A 169 14.42 -20.54 7.00
N GLY A 170 13.29 -21.14 7.33
CA GLY A 170 13.13 -21.89 8.57
C GLY A 170 14.01 -23.13 8.57
#